data_AF-A0AAW9NSL8-F1
#
_entry.id   AF-A0AAW9NSL8-F1
#
_cell.length_a   1.000
_cell.length_b   1.000
_cell.length_c   1.000
_cell.angle_alpha   90.00
_cell.angle_beta   90.00
_cell.angle_gamma   90.00
#
_symmetry.space_group_name_H-M   'P 1'
#
loop_
_entity.id
_entity.type
_entity.pdbx_description
1 polymer ?
#
loop_
_entity_poly.entity_id
_entity_poly.type
_entity_poly.pdbx_seq_one_letter_code
_entity_poly.pdbx_strand_id
1 'polypeptide(L)' 'MTQSQAKKKRLAKQRASGTDVTKQRGTAPFSTHERKTKTKQETIDQTYKKYKRHFQE' A
#
# COMPACT_ATOMS: atom_id res chain seq x y z
N MET A 1 -14.53 1.90 12.15
CA MET A 1 -14.23 0.84 11.14
C MET A 1 -14.67 -0.51 11.67
N THR A 2 -15.79 -1.05 11.17
CA THR A 2 -16.30 -2.37 11.60
C THR A 2 -15.56 -3.49 10.88
N GLN A 3 -15.50 -4.68 11.49
CA GLN A 3 -14.88 -5.85 10.85
C GLN A 3 -15.72 -6.32 9.66
N SER A 4 -15.08 -6.66 8.55
CA SER A 4 -15.75 -7.25 7.39
C SER A 4 -16.41 -8.59 7.75
N GLN A 5 -17.51 -8.94 7.08
CA GLN A 5 -18.20 -10.20 7.30
C GLN A 5 -17.29 -11.42 7.06
N ALA A 6 -16.41 -11.34 6.07
CA ALA A 6 -15.41 -12.37 5.80
C ALA A 6 -14.43 -12.57 6.98
N LYS A 7 -14.01 -11.47 7.64
CA LYS A 7 -13.16 -11.55 8.85
C LYS A 7 -13.91 -12.21 10.00
N LYS A 8 -15.18 -11.87 10.22
CA LYS A 8 -16.02 -12.48 11.27
C LYS A 8 -16.17 -14.00 11.07
N LYS A 9 -16.46 -14.46 9.85
CA LYS A 9 -16.57 -15.89 9.51
C LYS A 9 -15.26 -16.65 9.75
N ARG A 10 -14.12 -16.07 9.36
CA ARG A 10 -12.80 -16.66 9.59
C ARG A 10 -12.47 -16.79 11.07
N LEU A 11 -12.75 -15.77 11.88
CA LEU A 11 -12.56 -15.84 13.33
C LEU A 11 -13.46 -16.91 13.98
N ALA A 12 -14.72 -17.03 13.53
CA ALA A 12 -15.61 -18.08 14.02
C ALA A 12 -15.06 -19.49 13.71
N LYS A 13 -14.60 -19.73 12.48
CA LYS A 13 -13.96 -21.00 12.09
C LYS A 13 -12.68 -21.26 12.88
N GLN A 14 -11.84 -20.24 13.07
CA GLN A 14 -10.62 -20.36 13.85
C GLN A 14 -10.91 -20.73 15.32
N ARG A 15 -11.98 -20.20 15.93
CA ARG A 15 -12.39 -20.59 17.29
C ARG A 15 -12.92 -22.03 17.35
N ALA A 16 -13.63 -22.49 16.32
CA ALA A 16 -14.24 -23.81 16.29
C ALA A 16 -13.24 -24.94 15.96
N SER A 17 -12.37 -24.74 14.97
CA SER A 17 -11.46 -25.78 14.45
C SER A 17 -9.98 -25.50 14.68
N GLY A 18 -9.63 -24.34 15.27
CA GLY A 18 -8.24 -23.92 15.46
C GLY A 18 -7.48 -23.55 14.18
N THR A 19 -8.09 -23.75 13.01
CA THR A 19 -7.39 -23.59 11.72
C THR A 19 -7.27 -22.12 11.33
N ASP A 20 -6.04 -21.64 11.19
CA ASP A 20 -5.74 -20.30 10.71
C ASP A 20 -5.32 -20.31 9.23
N VAL A 21 -6.28 -19.98 8.36
CA VAL A 21 -6.08 -19.91 6.91
C VAL A 21 -5.14 -18.77 6.48
N THR A 22 -4.80 -17.83 7.36
CA THR A 22 -3.86 -16.75 7.00
C THR A 22 -2.42 -17.24 6.86
N LYS A 23 -2.06 -18.27 7.63
CA LYS A 23 -0.72 -18.89 7.58
C LYS A 23 -0.45 -19.55 6.22
N GLN A 24 -1.48 -20.06 5.57
CA GLN A 24 -1.39 -20.74 4.26
C GLN A 24 -1.49 -19.78 3.07
N ARG A 25 -1.92 -18.53 3.28
CA ARG A 25 -2.27 -17.60 2.18
C ARG A 25 -1.06 -17.03 1.43
N GLY A 26 0.15 -17.26 1.94
CA GLY A 26 1.37 -16.64 1.43
C GLY A 26 1.43 -15.15 1.76
N THR A 27 2.64 -14.61 1.87
CA THR A 27 2.87 -13.17 2.06
C THR A 27 3.89 -12.69 1.04
N ALA A 28 3.70 -11.47 0.53
CA ALA A 28 4.67 -10.85 -0.35
C ALA A 28 5.71 -10.10 0.50
N PRO A 29 7.02 -10.36 0.34
CA PRO A 29 8.06 -9.70 1.13
C PRO A 29 8.36 -8.27 0.67
N PHE A 30 7.85 -7.86 -0.50
CA PHE A 30 8.03 -6.52 -1.05
C PHE A 30 6.76 -6.00 -1.72
N SER A 31 6.75 -4.70 -1.98
CA SER A 31 5.68 -4.01 -2.69
C SER A 31 5.65 -4.41 -4.16
N THR A 32 4.54 -5.00 -4.62
CA THR A 32 4.34 -5.47 -6.01
C THR A 32 3.67 -4.43 -6.92
N HIS A 33 3.54 -3.18 -6.45
CA HIS A 33 2.89 -2.13 -7.23
C HIS A 33 3.76 -1.76 -8.44
N GLU A 34 3.12 -1.45 -9.57
CA GLU A 34 3.81 -0.89 -10.72
C GLU A 34 4.42 0.46 -10.36
N ARG A 35 5.73 0.60 -10.54
CA ARG A 35 6.43 1.87 -10.35
C ARG A 35 6.53 2.59 -11.68
N LYS A 36 6.00 3.80 -11.73
CA LYS A 36 6.11 4.69 -12.89
C LYS A 36 7.03 5.85 -12.55
N THR A 37 7.85 6.27 -13.51
CA THR A 37 8.62 7.50 -13.38
C THR A 37 7.70 8.70 -13.46
N LYS A 38 8.16 9.84 -12.98
CA LYS A 38 7.39 11.09 -13.04
C LYS A 38 7.10 11.48 -14.48
N THR A 39 5.92 12.07 -14.66
CA THR A 39 5.53 12.75 -15.90
C THR A 39 6.29 14.06 -16.08
N LYS A 40 6.21 14.63 -17.28
CA LYS A 40 6.79 15.95 -17.58
C LYS A 40 6.27 17.02 -16.63
N GLN A 41 4.96 17.03 -16.35
CA GLN A 41 4.35 18.01 -15.44
C GLN A 41 4.88 17.86 -14.01
N GLU A 42 4.89 16.63 -13.47
CA GLU A 42 5.40 16.36 -12.12
C GLU A 42 6.88 16.72 -11.97
N THR A 43 7.64 16.60 -13.05
CA THR A 43 9.06 16.98 -13.08
C THR A 43 9.24 18.49 -13.06
N ILE A 44 8.48 19.23 -13.87
CA ILE A 44 8.49 20.70 -13.87
C ILE A 44 8.10 21.24 -12.49
N ASP A 45 7.01 20.72 -11.92
CA ASP A 45 6.56 21.08 -10.57
C ASP A 45 7.64 20.79 -9.51
N GLN A 46 8.34 19.65 -9.65
CA GLN A 46 9.42 19.30 -8.74
C GLN A 46 10.58 20.29 -8.84
N THR A 47 10.95 20.75 -10.03
CA THR A 47 12.05 21.72 -10.20
C THR A 47 11.75 23.02 -9.45
N TYR A 48 10.55 23.57 -9.61
CA TYR A 48 10.14 24.78 -8.88
C TYR A 48 10.04 24.57 -7.36
N LYS A 49 9.56 23.40 -6.92
CA LYS A 49 9.37 23.12 -5.48
C LYS A 49 10.68 22.76 -4.76
N LYS A 50 11.56 22.00 -5.41
CA LYS A 50 12.81 21.49 -4.81
C LYS A 50 13.94 22.52 -4.87
N TYR A 51 14.06 23.24 -5.98
CA TYR A 51 15.19 24.14 -6.26
C TYR A 51 14.76 25.62 -6.24
N LYS A 52 14.08 26.03 -5.16
CA LYS A 52 13.49 27.38 -5.03
C LYS A 52 14.48 28.54 -5.16
N ARG A 53 15.76 28.32 -4.82
CA ARG A 53 16.82 29.34 -4.86
C ARG A 53 17.29 29.71 -6.27
N HIS A 54 17.03 28.88 -7.28
CA HIS A 54 17.49 29.14 -8.65
C HIS A 54 16.57 30.08 -9.45
N PHE A 55 15.44 30.49 -8.87
CA PHE A 55 14.44 31.34 -9.52
C PHE A 55 14.26 32.70 -8.81
N GLN A 56 15.16 33.05 -7.88
CA GLN A 56 15.21 34.39 -7.26
C GLN A 56 16.42 35.13 -7.86
N GLU A 57 16.14 36.01 -8.82
CA GLU A 57 16.96 37.21 -9.09
C GLU A 57 16.24 38.42 -8.53
#